data_AF-A0A842P0Z8-F1
#
_entry.id   AF-A0A842P0Z8-F1
#
_cell.length_a   1.000
_cell.length_b   1.000
_cell.length_c   1.000
_cell.angle_alpha   90.00
_cell.angle_beta   90.00
_cell.angle_gamma   90.00
#
_symmetry.space_group_name_H-M   'P 1'
#
loop_
_entity.id
_entity.type
_entity.pdbx_description
1 polymer ?
#
loop_
_entity_poly.entity_id
_entity_poly.type
_entity_poly.pdbx_seq_one_letter_code
_entity_poly.pdbx_strand_id
1 'polypeptide(L)'
;MYRGQKVLNAASLAKAIRRVNDWKTKLIDLSRRNRLVYFRPTRSSNLEFSRPGMDAIFERLVVKDRHWEIWQPPSDDQPNSGKKTKPKRTQVVPAETEPAQLERILRNLARRSASEYRERGTRILYVTFGMLDWTEAGTRQPVRSPIVLTPVEITRRSSRDLYRIEVPAVEDEAILNPALRLMLENDHKLSLPPLPDFDEQGIYQYLEAVQKAVESLGWNVDLTVQMGLFSFHKLVMYQDLDENAELVAKHPVISALAGVAPPPIVKDGLPSEG
;
A
#
# COMPACT_ATOMS: atom_id res chain seq x y z
N MET A 1 24.09 -33.62 30.91
CA MET A 1 25.14 -33.00 30.09
C MET A 1 24.50 -32.46 28.81
N TYR A 2 24.38 -31.14 28.68
CA TYR A 2 23.86 -30.47 27.49
C TYR A 2 24.79 -30.73 26.30
N ARG A 3 24.36 -31.50 25.30
CA ARG A 3 25.06 -31.71 24.03
C ARG A 3 24.85 -30.45 23.19
N GLY A 4 25.94 -29.76 22.85
CA GLY A 4 25.95 -28.46 22.20
C GLY A 4 25.09 -28.41 20.93
N GLN A 5 24.23 -27.39 20.85
CA GLN A 5 23.66 -26.92 19.60
C GLN A 5 24.80 -26.68 18.61
N LYS A 6 24.87 -27.45 17.52
CA LYS A 6 25.75 -27.11 16.39
C LYS A 6 25.20 -25.84 15.75
N VAL A 7 25.76 -24.71 16.16
CA VAL A 7 25.57 -23.41 15.51
C VAL A 7 26.06 -23.54 14.07
N LEU A 8 25.31 -23.01 13.11
CA LEU A 8 25.73 -22.92 11.71
C LEU A 8 27.12 -22.27 11.65
N ASN A 9 28.08 -22.88 10.95
CA ASN A 9 29.38 -22.26 10.75
C ASN A 9 29.25 -21.02 9.84
N ALA A 10 30.20 -20.09 9.93
CA ALA A 10 30.13 -18.79 9.25
C ALA A 10 29.94 -18.91 7.72
N ALA A 11 30.59 -19.88 7.08
CA ALA A 11 30.46 -20.12 5.64
C ALA A 11 29.05 -20.62 5.24
N SER A 12 28.46 -21.48 6.07
CA SER A 12 27.10 -22.00 5.89
C SER A 12 26.05 -20.91 6.09
N LEU A 13 26.23 -20.06 7.11
CA LEU A 13 25.37 -18.90 7.34
C LEU A 13 25.45 -17.90 6.17
N ALA A 14 26.66 -17.57 5.69
CA ALA A 14 26.84 -16.68 4.55
C ALA A 14 26.17 -17.22 3.26
N LYS A 15 26.24 -18.53 3.03
CA LYS A 15 25.54 -19.19 1.90
C LYS A 15 24.02 -19.09 2.04
N ALA A 16 23.47 -19.33 3.24
CA ALA A 16 22.05 -19.20 3.51
C ALA A 16 21.57 -17.75 3.30
N ILE A 17 22.30 -16.77 3.86
CA ILE A 17 22.01 -15.34 3.68
C ILE A 17 22.01 -14.95 2.20
N ARG A 18 23.03 -15.38 1.44
CA ARG A 18 23.08 -15.12 0.00
C ARG A 18 21.84 -15.67 -0.72
N ARG A 19 21.39 -16.88 -0.36
CA ARG A 19 20.23 -17.51 -1.00
C ARG A 19 18.91 -16.85 -0.61
N VAL A 20 18.78 -16.43 0.64
CA VAL A 20 17.66 -15.60 1.11
C VAL A 20 17.63 -14.29 0.35
N ASN A 21 18.77 -13.63 0.12
CA ASN A 21 18.85 -12.42 -0.69
C ASN A 21 18.49 -12.65 -2.16
N ASP A 22 18.89 -13.77 -2.77
CA ASP A 22 18.47 -14.16 -4.12
C ASP A 22 16.95 -14.38 -4.23
N TRP A 23 16.31 -14.90 -3.17
CA TRP A 23 14.86 -15.08 -3.13
C TRP A 23 14.12 -13.78 -2.87
N LYS A 24 14.65 -12.92 -1.99
CA LYS A 24 14.16 -11.57 -1.74
C LYS A 24 14.12 -10.75 -3.03
N THR A 25 15.19 -10.76 -3.82
CA THR A 25 15.23 -10.06 -5.12
C THR A 25 14.20 -10.58 -6.13
N LYS A 26 13.72 -11.83 -6.01
CA LYS A 26 12.64 -12.37 -6.85
C LYS A 26 11.23 -12.01 -6.37
N LEU A 27 11.10 -11.57 -5.11
CA LEU A 27 9.84 -11.06 -4.55
C LEU A 27 9.63 -9.60 -4.93
N ILE A 28 10.70 -8.83 -5.05
CA ILE A 28 10.61 -7.42 -5.42
C ILE A 28 10.29 -7.27 -6.91
N ASP A 29 9.11 -6.72 -7.23
CA ASP A 29 8.81 -6.25 -8.58
C ASP A 29 8.96 -4.72 -8.63
N LEU A 30 10.14 -4.22 -9.04
CA LEU A 30 10.35 -2.80 -9.36
C LEU A 30 10.22 -2.51 -10.86
N SER A 31 9.64 -3.44 -11.63
CA SER A 31 9.49 -3.23 -13.07
C SER A 31 8.49 -2.12 -13.36
N ARG A 32 8.51 -1.64 -14.61
CA ARG A 32 7.54 -0.65 -15.16
C ARG A 32 6.08 -1.10 -15.12
N ARG A 33 5.81 -2.36 -14.76
CA ARG A 33 4.46 -2.91 -14.55
C ARG A 33 3.94 -2.66 -13.14
N ASN A 34 4.82 -2.44 -12.17
CA ASN A 34 4.41 -2.16 -10.80
C ASN A 34 3.86 -0.73 -10.69
N ARG A 35 2.56 -0.63 -10.39
CA ARG A 35 1.83 0.64 -10.28
C ARG A 35 2.12 1.40 -8.99
N LEU A 36 2.76 0.77 -8.01
CA LEU A 36 3.32 1.44 -6.84
C LEU A 36 4.56 2.27 -7.20
N VAL A 37 5.27 1.93 -8.28
CA VAL A 37 6.41 2.71 -8.76
C VAL A 37 6.02 3.54 -9.98
N TYR A 38 5.42 2.93 -10.99
CA TYR A 38 5.07 3.59 -12.24
C TYR A 38 3.56 3.76 -12.34
N PHE A 39 3.03 4.63 -11.48
CA PHE A 39 1.60 4.89 -11.42
C PHE A 39 1.11 5.49 -12.73
N ARG A 40 0.03 4.92 -13.25
CA ARG A 40 -0.72 5.44 -14.39
C ARG A 40 -2.20 5.27 -14.07
N PRO A 41 -3.02 6.33 -13.97
CA PRO A 41 -4.42 6.18 -13.64
C PRO A 41 -5.16 5.42 -14.75
N THR A 42 -6.12 4.58 -14.36
CA THR A 42 -6.97 3.83 -15.28
C THR A 42 -8.41 4.24 -15.11
N ARG A 43 -9.11 4.48 -16.23
CA ARG A 43 -10.53 4.90 -16.26
C ARG A 43 -11.52 3.86 -15.71
N SER A 44 -11.06 2.68 -15.30
CA SER A 44 -11.88 1.58 -14.78
C SER A 44 -11.57 1.21 -13.33
N SER A 45 -10.45 1.66 -12.78
CA SER A 45 -10.00 1.24 -11.43
C SER A 45 -9.18 2.30 -10.70
N ASN A 46 -9.31 3.57 -11.08
CA ASN A 46 -8.82 4.68 -10.29
C ASN A 46 -9.88 5.76 -10.21
N LEU A 47 -9.93 6.42 -9.06
CA LEU A 47 -10.82 7.52 -8.79
C LEU A 47 -10.04 8.57 -8.02
N GLU A 48 -9.81 9.72 -8.64
CA GLU A 48 -9.23 10.87 -7.95
C GLU A 48 -10.31 11.63 -7.19
N PHE A 49 -9.99 12.18 -6.02
CA PHE A 49 -10.91 13.02 -5.25
C PHE A 49 -10.50 14.49 -5.33
N SER A 50 -11.44 15.36 -5.71
CA SER A 50 -11.21 16.79 -5.88
C SER A 50 -11.56 17.61 -4.64
N ARG A 51 -12.46 17.12 -3.79
CA ARG A 51 -12.88 17.80 -2.55
C ARG A 51 -13.47 16.83 -1.52
N PRO A 52 -13.34 17.12 -0.21
CA PRO A 52 -12.54 18.21 0.35
C PRO A 52 -11.04 18.00 0.13
N GLY A 53 -10.20 18.96 0.53
CA GLY A 53 -8.75 18.84 0.39
C GLY A 53 -8.18 17.63 1.14
N MET A 54 -6.97 17.23 0.76
CA MET A 54 -6.26 16.04 1.25
C MET A 54 -6.29 15.90 2.78
N ASP A 55 -5.98 16.97 3.51
CA ASP A 55 -5.96 16.97 4.98
C ASP A 55 -7.31 16.59 5.57
N ALA A 56 -8.40 17.16 5.05
CA ALA A 56 -9.73 16.85 5.56
C ALA A 56 -10.13 15.40 5.28
N ILE A 57 -9.74 14.87 4.11
CA ILE A 57 -9.98 13.46 3.77
C ILE A 57 -9.21 12.57 4.73
N PHE A 58 -7.90 12.81 4.89
CA PHE A 58 -7.00 12.03 5.73
C PHE A 58 -7.39 12.08 7.21
N GLU A 59 -7.60 13.28 7.76
CA GLU A 59 -8.02 13.51 9.14
C GLU A 59 -9.29 12.74 9.49
N ARG A 60 -10.29 12.77 8.60
CA ARG A 60 -11.54 12.07 8.87
C ARG A 60 -11.39 10.55 8.72
N LEU A 61 -10.70 10.11 7.66
CA LEU A 61 -10.63 8.71 7.28
C LEU A 61 -9.66 7.91 8.15
N VAL A 62 -8.47 8.47 8.40
CA VAL A 62 -7.33 7.80 9.03
C VAL A 62 -7.25 8.13 10.52
N VAL A 63 -7.21 9.42 10.88
CA VAL A 63 -7.02 9.85 12.28
C VAL A 63 -8.28 9.60 13.11
N LYS A 64 -9.47 9.91 12.55
CA LYS A 64 -10.74 9.81 13.28
C LYS A 64 -11.49 8.50 13.08
N ASP A 65 -10.97 7.58 12.26
CA ASP A 65 -11.64 6.32 11.89
C ASP A 65 -13.09 6.52 11.44
N ARG A 66 -13.35 7.59 10.67
CA ARG A 66 -14.68 7.90 10.14
C ARG A 66 -14.73 7.72 8.65
N HIS A 67 -15.79 7.05 8.23
CA HIS A 67 -16.08 6.87 6.83
C HIS A 67 -16.39 8.17 6.07
N TRP A 68 -16.18 8.09 4.76
CA TRP A 68 -16.67 9.02 3.75
C TRP A 68 -17.72 8.34 2.87
N GLU A 69 -18.78 9.07 2.53
CA GLU A 69 -19.63 8.71 1.40
C GLU A 69 -19.03 9.27 0.10
N ILE A 70 -19.12 8.54 -1.00
CA ILE A 70 -18.69 9.04 -2.31
C ILE A 70 -19.88 9.74 -2.95
N TRP A 71 -19.77 11.06 -3.13
CA TRP A 71 -20.76 11.85 -3.83
C TRP A 71 -20.88 11.39 -5.27
N GLN A 72 -22.12 11.28 -5.73
CA GLN A 72 -22.45 10.97 -7.12
C GLN A 72 -23.34 12.09 -7.66
N PRO A 73 -23.05 12.62 -8.86
CA PRO A 73 -23.94 13.56 -9.51
C PRO A 73 -25.32 12.92 -9.74
N PRO A 74 -26.42 13.70 -9.60
CA PRO A 74 -27.75 13.23 -9.97
C PRO A 74 -27.75 12.73 -11.42
N SER A 75 -28.41 11.61 -11.67
CA SER A 75 -28.68 11.15 -13.04
C SER A 75 -29.88 11.92 -13.61
N ASP A 76 -29.82 12.24 -14.91
CA ASP A 76 -30.88 12.96 -15.63
C ASP A 76 -32.25 12.25 -15.60
N ASP A 77 -32.28 10.94 -15.34
CA ASP A 77 -33.50 10.12 -15.28
C ASP A 77 -34.36 10.36 -14.02
N GLN A 78 -33.92 11.20 -13.08
CA GLN A 78 -34.73 11.51 -11.88
C GLN A 78 -35.66 12.70 -12.13
N PRO A 79 -37.00 12.54 -12.03
CA PRO A 79 -38.00 13.56 -12.41
C PRO A 79 -38.02 14.83 -11.52
N ASN A 80 -37.07 14.97 -10.59
CA ASN A 80 -36.92 16.11 -9.68
C ASN A 80 -35.50 16.73 -9.74
N SER A 81 -34.73 16.49 -10.82
CA SER A 81 -33.31 16.87 -10.98
C SER A 81 -33.02 18.38 -11.04
N GLY A 82 -34.04 19.25 -10.95
CA GLY A 82 -33.89 20.72 -11.02
C GLY A 82 -33.14 21.36 -9.84
N LYS A 83 -32.89 20.65 -8.72
CA LYS A 83 -32.07 21.17 -7.61
C LYS A 83 -30.65 20.61 -7.71
N LYS A 84 -29.68 21.49 -8.03
CA LYS A 84 -28.24 21.21 -7.85
C LYS A 84 -27.98 20.84 -6.38
N THR A 85 -27.91 19.55 -6.07
CA THR A 85 -27.60 19.08 -4.72
C THR A 85 -26.12 19.28 -4.45
N LYS A 86 -25.80 20.11 -3.46
CA LYS A 86 -24.41 20.29 -3.01
C LYS A 86 -23.99 19.06 -2.20
N PRO A 87 -22.74 18.59 -2.33
CA PRO A 87 -22.20 17.52 -1.50
C PRO A 87 -22.27 17.87 0.00
N LYS A 88 -22.55 16.87 0.82
CA LYS A 88 -22.52 17.00 2.29
C LYS A 88 -21.08 17.07 2.80
N ARG A 89 -20.89 17.58 4.03
CA ARG A 89 -19.58 17.60 4.71
C ARG A 89 -18.97 16.21 4.97
N THR A 90 -19.78 15.15 4.87
CA THR A 90 -19.39 13.75 5.02
C THR A 90 -19.20 13.05 3.68
N GLN A 91 -19.17 13.80 2.57
CA GLN A 91 -18.99 13.27 1.22
C GLN A 91 -17.69 13.74 0.57
N VAL A 92 -16.95 12.79 -0.01
CA VAL A 92 -15.85 13.06 -0.95
C VAL A 92 -16.40 13.16 -2.35
N VAL A 93 -15.84 14.03 -3.17
CA VAL A 93 -16.29 14.27 -4.53
C VAL A 93 -15.19 13.83 -5.49
N PRO A 94 -15.50 12.93 -6.42
CA PRO A 94 -14.58 12.56 -7.48
C PRO A 94 -14.13 13.76 -8.33
N ALA A 95 -12.92 13.70 -8.88
CA ALA A 95 -12.54 14.52 -10.01
C ALA A 95 -13.45 14.20 -11.21
N GLU A 96 -13.73 15.22 -12.03
CA GLU A 96 -14.74 15.21 -13.10
C GLU A 96 -14.89 13.85 -13.81
N THR A 97 -16.00 13.18 -13.52
CA THR A 97 -16.33 11.86 -14.07
C THR A 97 -17.82 11.81 -14.37
N GLU A 98 -18.17 11.36 -15.58
CA GLU A 98 -19.57 11.14 -15.98
C GLU A 98 -20.27 10.16 -15.02
N PRO A 99 -21.55 10.39 -14.64
CA PRO A 99 -22.24 9.58 -13.63
C PRO A 99 -22.19 8.06 -13.91
N ALA A 100 -22.41 7.66 -15.17
CA ALA A 100 -22.37 6.26 -15.59
C ALA A 100 -20.95 5.66 -15.50
N GLN A 101 -19.93 6.47 -15.81
CA GLN A 101 -18.54 6.06 -15.67
C GLN A 101 -18.14 5.92 -14.19
N LEU A 102 -18.59 6.85 -13.34
CA LEU A 102 -18.35 6.81 -11.90
C LEU A 102 -18.93 5.53 -11.29
N GLU A 103 -20.20 5.23 -11.56
CA GLU A 103 -20.85 4.00 -11.07
C GLU A 103 -20.09 2.76 -11.55
N ARG A 104 -19.63 2.73 -12.80
CA ARG A 104 -18.83 1.61 -13.34
C ARG A 104 -17.50 1.44 -12.60
N ILE A 105 -16.80 2.54 -12.30
CA ILE A 105 -15.54 2.52 -11.53
C ILE A 105 -15.80 2.00 -10.12
N LEU A 106 -16.76 2.58 -9.40
CA LEU A 106 -17.09 2.21 -8.02
C LEU A 106 -17.50 0.74 -7.90
N ARG A 107 -18.39 0.28 -8.79
CA ARG A 107 -18.80 -1.12 -8.84
C ARG A 107 -17.62 -2.05 -9.12
N ASN A 108 -16.70 -1.66 -10.01
CA ASN A 108 -15.53 -2.47 -10.31
C ASN A 108 -14.54 -2.53 -9.14
N LEU A 109 -14.28 -1.40 -8.46
CA LEU A 109 -13.43 -1.34 -7.28
C LEU A 109 -14.00 -2.21 -6.15
N ALA A 110 -15.30 -2.07 -5.86
CA ALA A 110 -15.98 -2.88 -4.86
C ALA A 110 -15.93 -4.38 -5.18
N ARG A 111 -16.27 -4.75 -6.41
CA ARG A 111 -16.24 -6.15 -6.84
C ARG A 111 -14.83 -6.75 -6.75
N ARG A 112 -13.81 -6.06 -7.25
CA ARG A 112 -12.43 -6.57 -7.26
C ARG A 112 -11.84 -6.65 -5.86
N SER A 113 -12.04 -5.63 -5.03
CA SER A 113 -11.59 -5.62 -3.63
C SER A 113 -12.21 -6.79 -2.86
N ALA A 114 -13.53 -6.97 -2.95
CA ALA A 114 -14.23 -8.06 -2.28
C ALA A 114 -13.89 -9.45 -2.83
N SER A 115 -13.57 -9.58 -4.12
CA SER A 115 -13.11 -10.86 -4.69
C SER A 115 -11.75 -11.24 -4.11
N GLU A 116 -10.79 -10.31 -4.16
CA GLU A 116 -9.43 -10.58 -3.70
C GLU A 116 -9.40 -10.91 -2.20
N TYR A 117 -10.16 -10.18 -1.40
CA TYR A 117 -10.24 -10.43 0.04
C TYR A 117 -10.87 -11.80 0.34
N ARG A 118 -11.96 -12.18 -0.35
CA ARG A 118 -12.58 -13.50 -0.15
C ARG A 118 -11.72 -14.66 -0.64
N GLU A 119 -10.99 -14.48 -1.73
CA GLU A 119 -10.20 -15.54 -2.37
C GLU A 119 -8.83 -15.72 -1.69
N ARG A 120 -8.22 -14.65 -1.20
CA ARG A 120 -6.81 -14.65 -0.74
C ARG A 120 -6.61 -14.00 0.62
N GLY A 121 -7.64 -13.43 1.23
CA GLY A 121 -7.52 -12.69 2.49
C GLY A 121 -6.86 -11.31 2.33
N THR A 122 -6.75 -10.80 1.10
CA THR A 122 -5.92 -9.61 0.81
C THR A 122 -6.74 -8.36 0.59
N ARG A 123 -6.34 -7.27 1.27
CA ARG A 123 -6.78 -5.93 0.92
C ARG A 123 -5.93 -5.34 -0.22
N ILE A 124 -6.60 -5.08 -1.33
CA ILE A 124 -5.97 -4.48 -2.53
C ILE A 124 -6.51 -3.09 -2.86
N LEU A 125 -7.51 -2.58 -2.15
CA LEU A 125 -8.06 -1.25 -2.38
C LEU A 125 -7.46 -0.25 -1.40
N TYR A 126 -6.88 0.82 -1.93
CA TYR A 126 -6.21 1.84 -1.13
C TYR A 126 -6.63 3.23 -1.57
N VAL A 127 -6.70 4.15 -0.62
CA VAL A 127 -6.61 5.58 -0.86
C VAL A 127 -5.15 5.99 -0.72
N THR A 128 -4.64 6.75 -1.68
CA THR A 128 -3.28 7.28 -1.68
C THR A 128 -3.31 8.76 -1.38
N PHE A 129 -2.38 9.22 -0.56
CA PHE A 129 -2.23 10.62 -0.18
C PHE A 129 -0.84 11.09 -0.63
N GLY A 130 -0.85 12.05 -1.56
CA GLY A 130 0.37 12.55 -2.17
C GLY A 130 0.91 11.64 -3.28
N MET A 131 1.43 12.26 -4.32
CA MET A 131 2.11 11.64 -5.44
C MET A 131 3.50 12.25 -5.57
N LEU A 132 4.54 11.44 -5.72
CA LEU A 132 5.88 11.90 -6.08
C LEU A 132 5.99 11.89 -7.61
N ASP A 133 6.30 13.05 -8.18
CA ASP A 133 6.71 13.22 -9.57
C ASP A 133 8.24 13.30 -9.63
N TRP A 134 8.85 12.26 -10.19
CA TRP A 134 10.30 12.06 -10.19
C TRP A 134 10.79 11.58 -11.56
N THR A 135 12.11 11.49 -11.72
CA THR A 135 12.74 11.07 -12.97
C THR A 135 13.54 9.78 -12.78
N GLU A 136 13.29 8.80 -13.65
CA GLU A 136 14.01 7.52 -13.60
C GLU A 136 15.49 7.70 -13.95
N ALA A 137 16.36 7.06 -13.16
CA ALA A 137 17.80 7.05 -13.38
C ALA A 137 18.14 6.56 -14.80
N GLY A 138 19.04 7.27 -15.48
CA GLY A 138 19.54 6.90 -16.81
C GLY A 138 18.59 7.17 -17.99
N THR A 139 17.27 7.26 -17.78
CA THR A 139 16.32 7.46 -18.90
C THR A 139 15.70 8.86 -18.95
N ARG A 140 15.80 9.65 -17.86
CA ARG A 140 15.15 10.98 -17.71
C ARG A 140 13.64 10.98 -17.95
N GLN A 141 13.00 9.80 -17.97
CA GLN A 141 11.55 9.74 -18.17
C GLN A 141 10.83 10.18 -16.90
N PRO A 142 9.77 11.00 -17.01
CA PRO A 142 8.95 11.35 -15.86
C PRO A 142 8.19 10.12 -15.37
N VAL A 143 8.22 9.93 -14.06
CA VAL A 143 7.54 8.87 -13.34
C VAL A 143 6.71 9.50 -12.22
N ARG A 144 5.56 8.90 -11.95
CA ARG A 144 4.68 9.29 -10.86
C ARG A 144 4.45 8.09 -9.95
N SER A 145 4.52 8.26 -8.63
CA SER A 145 4.31 7.19 -7.65
C SER A 145 3.49 7.69 -6.46
N PRO A 146 2.55 6.90 -5.91
CA PRO A 146 1.88 7.28 -4.66
C PRO A 146 2.88 7.28 -3.50
N ILE A 147 2.73 8.21 -2.55
CA ILE A 147 3.63 8.32 -1.39
C ILE A 147 3.07 7.56 -0.20
N VAL A 148 1.94 8.01 0.35
CA VAL A 148 1.28 7.35 1.49
C VAL A 148 0.08 6.58 0.99
N LEU A 149 -0.13 5.36 1.49
CA LEU A 149 -1.26 4.51 1.15
C LEU A 149 -2.01 4.10 2.42
N THR A 150 -3.32 4.26 2.40
CA THR A 150 -4.21 3.76 3.44
C THR A 150 -5.17 2.76 2.82
N PRO A 151 -5.19 1.49 3.25
CA PRO A 151 -6.16 0.53 2.76
C PRO A 151 -7.56 0.92 3.22
N VAL A 152 -8.52 0.68 2.33
CA VAL A 152 -9.91 0.99 2.60
C VAL A 152 -10.81 -0.13 2.13
N GLU A 153 -11.93 -0.28 2.82
CA GLU A 153 -13.07 -1.03 2.33
C GLU A 153 -14.04 -0.08 1.63
N ILE A 154 -14.66 -0.57 0.57
CA ILE A 154 -15.74 0.12 -0.12
C ILE A 154 -17.02 -0.70 0.02
N THR A 155 -18.03 -0.10 0.65
CA THR A 155 -19.29 -0.77 0.97
C THR A 155 -20.48 -0.01 0.41
N ARG A 156 -21.59 -0.72 0.18
CA ARG A 156 -22.87 -0.15 -0.23
C ARG A 156 -23.99 -1.03 0.29
N ARG A 157 -24.92 -0.46 1.06
CA ARG A 157 -26.00 -1.22 1.71
C ARG A 157 -27.09 -1.67 0.73
N SER A 158 -27.49 -0.78 -0.17
CA SER A 158 -28.45 -1.06 -1.24
C SER A 158 -28.11 -0.28 -2.51
N SER A 159 -28.75 -0.63 -3.62
CA SER A 159 -28.62 0.11 -4.89
C SER A 159 -29.10 1.57 -4.83
N ARG A 160 -29.80 1.97 -3.77
CA ARG A 160 -30.24 3.36 -3.55
C ARG A 160 -29.26 4.16 -2.69
N ASP A 161 -28.38 3.49 -1.95
CA ASP A 161 -27.39 4.13 -1.10
C ASP A 161 -26.15 4.54 -1.90
N LEU A 162 -25.41 5.50 -1.36
CA LEU A 162 -24.08 5.85 -1.87
C LEU A 162 -23.04 4.82 -1.43
N TYR A 163 -21.96 4.72 -2.20
CA TYR A 163 -20.79 3.96 -1.75
C TYR A 163 -20.13 4.69 -0.58
N ARG A 164 -19.69 3.91 0.41
CA ARG A 164 -18.96 4.35 1.59
C ARG A 164 -17.53 3.81 1.50
N ILE A 165 -16.55 4.62 1.89
CA ILE A 165 -15.17 4.17 2.14
C ILE A 165 -14.80 4.36 3.60
N GLU A 166 -14.10 3.39 4.16
CA GLU A 166 -13.63 3.40 5.54
C GLU A 166 -12.37 2.59 5.71
N VAL A 167 -11.57 2.92 6.74
CA VAL A 167 -10.43 2.10 7.15
C VAL A 167 -10.97 0.88 7.91
N PRO A 168 -10.49 -0.33 7.60
CA PRO A 168 -10.88 -1.55 8.33
C PRO A 168 -10.43 -1.49 9.79
N ALA A 169 -11.32 -1.86 10.71
CA ALA A 169 -11.16 -1.65 12.16
C ALA A 169 -10.04 -2.45 12.86
N VAL A 170 -9.31 -3.33 12.16
CA VAL A 170 -8.48 -4.36 12.83
C VAL A 170 -7.00 -4.30 12.47
N GLU A 171 -6.57 -3.73 11.33
CA GLU A 171 -5.25 -4.16 10.82
C GLU A 171 -4.38 -3.12 10.14
N ASP A 172 -4.87 -1.97 9.68
CA ASP A 172 -4.08 -1.27 8.67
C ASP A 172 -4.04 0.25 8.83
N GLU A 173 -2.95 0.70 9.42
CA GLU A 173 -2.54 2.10 9.46
C GLU A 173 -2.14 2.61 8.06
N ALA A 174 -2.04 3.92 7.90
CA ALA A 174 -1.42 4.49 6.72
C ALA A 174 0.04 3.99 6.63
N ILE A 175 0.44 3.52 5.45
CA ILE A 175 1.80 3.02 5.18
C ILE A 175 2.50 3.88 4.13
N LEU A 176 3.82 4.01 4.27
CA LEU A 176 4.66 4.57 3.23
C LEU A 176 4.80 3.55 2.11
N ASN A 177 4.70 4.00 0.86
CA ASN A 177 4.82 3.12 -0.30
C ASN A 177 6.14 2.32 -0.26
N PRO A 178 6.07 0.99 -0.04
CA PRO A 178 7.27 0.19 0.14
C PRO A 178 8.04 0.00 -1.16
N ALA A 179 7.34 -0.03 -2.31
CA ALA A 179 7.98 -0.14 -3.61
C ALA A 179 8.75 1.14 -3.97
N LEU A 180 8.14 2.29 -3.70
CA LEU A 180 8.77 3.59 -3.91
C LEU A 180 9.99 3.75 -3.01
N ARG A 181 9.85 3.47 -1.70
CA ARG A 181 10.96 3.54 -0.75
C ARG A 181 12.17 2.75 -1.24
N LEU A 182 11.94 1.49 -1.62
CA LEU A 182 13.00 0.61 -2.11
C LEU A 182 13.57 1.08 -3.46
N MET A 183 12.75 1.60 -4.37
CA MET A 183 13.21 2.17 -5.64
C MET A 183 14.15 3.36 -5.41
N LEU A 184 13.75 4.30 -4.55
CA LEU A 184 14.54 5.49 -4.24
C LEU A 184 15.85 5.12 -3.53
N GLU A 185 15.82 4.14 -2.64
CA GLU A 185 17.02 3.65 -1.96
C GLU A 185 18.00 2.96 -2.91
N ASN A 186 17.50 2.07 -3.77
CA ASN A 186 18.32 1.30 -4.69
C ASN A 186 18.95 2.18 -5.77
N ASP A 187 18.13 2.99 -6.45
CA ASP A 187 18.54 3.66 -7.69
C ASP A 187 19.03 5.09 -7.45
N HIS A 188 18.59 5.72 -6.35
CA HIS A 188 18.87 7.13 -6.06
C HIS A 188 19.58 7.36 -4.72
N LYS A 189 19.80 6.31 -3.91
CA LYS A 189 20.40 6.41 -2.57
C LYS A 189 19.67 7.41 -1.67
N LEU A 190 18.36 7.55 -1.88
CA LEU A 190 17.51 8.48 -1.17
C LEU A 190 16.55 7.72 -0.26
N SER A 191 16.53 8.11 1.02
CA SER A 191 15.55 7.63 1.99
C SER A 191 14.52 8.72 2.25
N LEU A 192 13.24 8.34 2.18
CA LEU A 192 12.14 9.20 2.57
C LEU A 192 12.04 9.26 4.11
N PRO A 193 11.57 10.37 4.69
CA PRO A 193 11.30 10.43 6.13
C PRO A 193 10.31 9.32 6.54
N PRO A 194 10.49 8.70 7.72
CA PRO A 194 9.52 7.73 8.24
C PRO A 194 8.18 8.42 8.48
N LEU A 195 7.09 7.65 8.45
CA LEU A 195 5.77 8.20 8.79
C LEU A 195 5.80 8.71 10.25
N PRO A 196 5.24 9.89 10.51
CA PRO A 196 5.11 10.40 11.87
C PRO A 196 3.92 9.75 12.56
N ASP A 197 3.77 10.05 13.85
CA ASP A 197 2.46 9.95 14.50
C ASP A 197 1.54 11.02 13.88
N PHE A 198 0.46 10.56 13.23
CA PHE A 198 -0.48 11.44 12.54
C PHE A 198 -1.43 12.18 13.48
N ASP A 199 -1.50 11.80 14.77
CA ASP A 199 -2.18 12.60 15.79
C ASP A 199 -1.37 13.86 16.17
N GLU A 200 -0.05 13.84 15.99
CA GLU A 200 0.86 14.96 16.31
C GLU A 200 1.23 15.79 15.07
N GLN A 201 1.47 15.13 13.93
CA GLN A 201 1.89 15.77 12.68
C GLN A 201 0.96 15.33 11.53
N GLY A 202 0.21 16.27 10.99
CA GLY A 202 -0.72 16.03 9.89
C GLY A 202 -0.04 15.63 8.58
N ILE A 203 -0.81 14.97 7.72
CA ILE A 203 -0.33 14.44 6.42
C ILE A 203 0.33 15.50 5.54
N TYR A 204 -0.19 16.73 5.49
CA TYR A 204 0.42 17.82 4.72
C TYR A 204 1.84 18.14 5.20
N GLN A 205 2.06 18.21 6.51
CA GLN A 205 3.37 18.50 7.09
C GLN A 205 4.37 17.36 6.81
N TYR A 206 3.89 16.11 6.80
CA TYR A 206 4.70 14.98 6.36
C TYR A 206 5.10 15.11 4.87
N LEU A 207 4.14 15.43 4.00
CA LEU A 207 4.43 15.60 2.56
C LEU A 207 5.34 16.81 2.27
N GLU A 208 5.30 17.87 3.07
CA GLU A 208 6.31 18.94 3.01
C GLU A 208 7.70 18.44 3.38
N ALA A 209 7.83 17.57 4.39
CA ALA A 209 9.11 16.97 4.74
C ALA A 209 9.63 16.08 3.61
N VAL A 210 8.75 15.33 2.95
CA VAL A 210 9.08 14.56 1.74
C VAL A 210 9.52 15.49 0.60
N GLN A 211 8.81 16.59 0.35
CA GLN A 211 9.19 17.58 -0.66
C GLN A 211 10.60 18.14 -0.42
N LYS A 212 10.93 18.51 0.82
CA LYS A 212 12.28 18.99 1.18
C LYS A 212 13.36 17.95 0.91
N ALA A 213 13.07 16.67 1.16
CA ALA A 213 14.02 15.58 0.92
C ALA A 213 14.35 15.37 -0.57
N VAL A 214 13.43 15.71 -1.47
CA VAL A 214 13.58 15.47 -2.92
C VAL A 214 13.84 16.75 -3.74
N GLU A 215 13.81 17.92 -3.11
CA GLU A 215 13.91 19.24 -3.76
C GLU A 215 15.21 19.40 -4.57
N SER A 216 16.34 18.95 -4.01
CA SER A 216 17.66 19.05 -4.66
C SER A 216 17.77 18.23 -5.96
N LEU A 217 16.86 17.28 -6.18
CA LEU A 217 16.77 16.46 -7.39
C LEU A 217 15.84 17.07 -8.46
N GLY A 218 15.19 18.20 -8.16
CA GLY A 218 14.20 18.82 -9.04
C GLY A 218 12.89 18.04 -9.15
N TRP A 219 12.58 17.21 -8.15
CA TRP A 219 11.35 16.42 -8.07
C TRP A 219 10.28 17.15 -7.27
N ASN A 220 9.02 16.77 -7.49
CA ASN A 220 7.87 17.46 -6.91
C ASN A 220 6.91 16.49 -6.21
N VAL A 221 6.34 16.94 -5.09
CA VAL A 221 5.25 16.29 -4.38
C VAL A 221 3.94 16.98 -4.76
N ASP A 222 3.01 16.21 -5.32
CA ASP A 222 1.68 16.63 -5.73
C ASP A 222 0.65 16.12 -4.71
N LEU A 223 -0.27 16.96 -4.25
CA LEU A 223 -1.18 16.64 -3.13
C LEU A 223 -2.44 15.87 -3.55
N THR A 224 -2.40 15.25 -4.72
CA THR A 224 -3.51 14.48 -5.26
C THR A 224 -3.86 13.29 -4.36
N VAL A 225 -5.17 13.11 -4.12
CA VAL A 225 -5.73 11.96 -3.43
C VAL A 225 -6.40 11.05 -4.44
N GLN A 226 -5.99 9.78 -4.50
CA GLN A 226 -6.61 8.80 -5.40
C GLN A 226 -7.01 7.54 -4.66
N MET A 227 -8.12 6.93 -5.07
CA MET A 227 -8.47 5.57 -4.72
C MET A 227 -8.16 4.63 -5.88
N GLY A 228 -7.58 3.48 -5.60
CA GLY A 228 -7.25 2.50 -6.64
C GLY A 228 -6.85 1.13 -6.09
N LEU A 229 -6.67 0.19 -7.02
CA LEU A 229 -6.25 -1.17 -6.69
C LEU A 229 -4.72 -1.30 -6.77
N PHE A 230 -4.10 -1.67 -5.65
CA PHE A 230 -2.67 -1.87 -5.48
C PHE A 230 -2.42 -3.21 -4.79
N SER A 231 -1.43 -3.98 -5.28
CA SER A 231 -1.09 -5.28 -4.68
C SER A 231 0.31 -5.21 -4.09
N PHE A 232 0.40 -5.41 -2.78
CA PHE A 232 1.62 -5.28 -1.98
C PHE A 232 2.25 -6.63 -1.62
N HIS A 233 1.59 -7.73 -1.94
CA HIS A 233 1.87 -9.04 -1.38
C HIS A 233 3.33 -9.42 -1.28
N LYS A 234 4.08 -9.18 -2.35
CA LYS A 234 5.48 -9.55 -2.39
C LYS A 234 6.40 -8.56 -1.69
N LEU A 235 5.98 -7.31 -1.51
CA LEU A 235 6.76 -6.24 -0.89
C LEU A 235 6.73 -6.29 0.64
N VAL A 236 5.57 -6.61 1.25
CA VAL A 236 5.48 -6.80 2.70
C VAL A 236 6.27 -8.05 3.13
N MET A 237 6.12 -9.16 2.39
CA MET A 237 6.96 -10.35 2.59
C MET A 237 8.45 -10.04 2.39
N TYR A 238 8.79 -9.18 1.45
CA TYR A 238 10.18 -8.75 1.25
C TYR A 238 10.71 -7.97 2.46
N GLN A 239 9.94 -7.01 2.98
CA GLN A 239 10.33 -6.21 4.16
C GLN A 239 10.54 -7.10 5.39
N ASP A 240 9.61 -8.00 5.66
CA ASP A 240 9.73 -8.96 6.76
C ASP A 240 10.98 -9.85 6.61
N LEU A 241 11.25 -10.36 5.40
CA LEU A 241 12.47 -11.11 5.11
C LEU A 241 13.75 -10.26 5.16
N ASP A 242 13.65 -8.94 4.97
CA ASP A 242 14.76 -8.01 5.05
C ASP A 242 15.14 -7.72 6.50
N GLU A 243 14.15 -7.37 7.32
CA GLU A 243 14.30 -7.09 8.75
C GLU A 243 14.74 -8.35 9.53
N ASN A 244 14.27 -9.54 9.11
CA ASN A 244 14.53 -10.81 9.81
C ASN A 244 15.54 -11.72 9.08
N ALA A 245 16.35 -11.19 8.15
CA ALA A 245 17.21 -11.99 7.26
C ALA A 245 18.11 -13.00 8.01
N GLU A 246 18.69 -12.60 9.15
CA GLU A 246 19.52 -13.49 9.96
C GLU A 246 18.73 -14.60 10.66
N LEU A 247 17.55 -14.27 11.21
CA LEU A 247 16.68 -15.24 11.90
C LEU A 247 16.15 -16.26 10.89
N VAL A 248 15.71 -15.78 9.73
CA VAL A 248 15.24 -16.60 8.61
C VAL A 248 16.35 -17.53 8.12
N ALA A 249 17.58 -17.04 7.95
CA ALA A 249 18.70 -17.86 7.52
C ALA A 249 19.11 -18.94 8.53
N LYS A 250 18.85 -18.72 9.83
CA LYS A 250 19.10 -19.68 10.92
C LYS A 250 17.98 -20.71 11.08
N HIS A 251 16.81 -20.51 10.48
CA HIS A 251 15.69 -21.43 10.61
C HIS A 251 15.98 -22.79 9.91
N PRO A 252 15.81 -23.95 10.56
CA PRO A 252 16.26 -25.25 10.05
C PRO A 252 15.73 -25.57 8.65
N VAL A 253 14.44 -25.35 8.41
CA VAL A 253 13.81 -25.61 7.10
C VAL A 253 14.37 -24.68 6.01
N ILE A 254 14.62 -23.41 6.34
CA ILE A 254 15.11 -22.43 5.37
C ILE A 254 16.57 -22.68 5.06
N SER A 255 17.41 -23.00 6.06
CA SER A 255 18.79 -23.40 5.83
C SER A 255 18.85 -24.65 4.92
N ALA A 256 18.00 -25.64 5.15
CA ALA A 256 17.90 -26.84 4.30
C ALA A 256 17.53 -26.49 2.86
N LEU A 257 16.50 -25.67 2.65
CA LEU A 257 16.09 -25.17 1.32
C LEU A 257 17.19 -24.35 0.64
N ALA A 258 18.01 -23.63 1.42
CA ALA A 258 19.17 -22.90 0.93
C ALA A 258 20.37 -23.81 0.58
N GLY A 259 20.21 -25.14 0.71
CA GLY A 259 21.27 -26.11 0.43
C GLY A 259 22.38 -26.09 1.48
N VAL A 260 22.02 -25.76 2.72
CA VAL A 260 22.86 -25.78 3.91
C VAL A 260 22.35 -26.88 4.84
N ALA A 261 23.23 -27.72 5.37
CA ALA A 261 22.82 -28.77 6.30
C ALA A 261 22.09 -28.13 7.50
N PRO A 262 20.81 -28.47 7.75
CA PRO A 262 20.06 -27.83 8.79
C PRO A 262 20.65 -28.17 10.17
N PRO A 263 20.57 -27.26 11.15
CA PRO A 263 20.73 -27.66 12.55
C PRO A 263 19.74 -28.81 12.86
N PRO A 264 20.12 -29.75 13.74
CA PRO A 264 19.26 -30.89 14.05
C PRO A 264 17.87 -30.41 14.47
N ILE A 265 16.83 -30.92 13.82
CA ILE A 265 15.45 -30.60 14.15
C ILE A 265 15.19 -31.14 15.55
N VAL A 266 14.86 -30.25 16.49
CA VAL A 266 14.39 -30.65 17.81
C VAL A 266 13.03 -31.32 17.60
N LYS A 267 13.01 -32.65 17.73
CA LYS A 267 11.77 -33.41 17.83
C LYS A 267 11.33 -33.35 19.29
N ASP A 268 10.74 -32.23 19.70
CA ASP A 268 9.94 -32.27 20.91
C ASP A 268 8.75 -33.20 20.61
N GLY A 269 8.65 -34.28 21.39
CA GLY A 269 7.56 -35.23 21.25
C GLY A 269 6.22 -34.51 21.41
N LEU A 270 5.18 -35.04 20.77
CA LEU A 270 3.81 -34.60 21.03
C LEU A 270 3.58 -34.56 22.57
N PRO A 271 2.90 -33.53 23.11
CA PRO A 271 2.57 -33.50 24.52
C PRO A 271 1.86 -34.82 24.85
N SER A 272 2.41 -35.56 25.82
CA SER A 272 1.78 -36.78 26.30
C SER A 272 0.43 -36.39 26.88
N GLU A 273 -0.66 -36.90 26.30
CA GLU A 273 -1.98 -36.82 26.93
C GLU A 273 -1.88 -37.47 28.32
N GLY A 274 -2.11 -36.67 29.34
CA GLY A 274 -2.17 -37.04 30.75
C GLY A 274 -3.32 -36.28 31.40
#